data_AF-K9WX46-F1
#
_entry.id   AF-K9WX46-F1
#
_cell.length_a   1.000
_cell.length_b   1.000
_cell.length_c   1.000
_cell.angle_alpha   90.00
_cell.angle_beta   90.00
_cell.angle_gamma   90.00
#
_symmetry.space_group_name_H-M   'P 1'
#
loop_
_entity.id
_entity.type
_entity.pdbx_description
1 polymer ?
#
loop_
_entity_poly.entity_id
_entity_poly.type
_entity_poly.pdbx_seq_one_letter_code
_entity_poly.pdbx_strand_id
1 'polypeptide(L)'
;METNTIIESFLRVLENNDYSLKAETIADLSDIDQTLSNLQNQPMQLAAAEIKEWCIKHPEFRDAVLSNIREIKTAGSGESASTETTLFNSYPRTKSAIENRQNPPNPPADSTTNNSSNNS
;
A
#
# COMPACT_ATOMS: atom_id res chain seq x y z
N MET A 1 -2.63 -8.31 -16.67
CA MET A 1 -2.64 -8.39 -15.19
C MET A 1 -4.09 -8.29 -14.76
N GLU A 2 -4.55 -9.18 -13.88
CA GLU A 2 -5.90 -9.08 -13.33
C GLU A 2 -6.02 -7.82 -12.47
N THR A 3 -7.12 -7.09 -12.64
CA THR A 3 -7.43 -5.83 -11.95
C THR A 3 -7.29 -5.97 -10.44
N ASN A 4 -7.85 -7.04 -9.87
CA ASN A 4 -7.79 -7.31 -8.43
C ASN A 4 -6.37 -7.59 -7.96
N THR A 5 -5.57 -8.33 -8.74
CA THR A 5 -4.18 -8.60 -8.39
C THR A 5 -3.34 -7.32 -8.32
N ILE A 6 -3.62 -6.32 -9.16
CA ILE A 6 -2.90 -5.04 -9.14
C ILE A 6 -3.21 -4.28 -7.84
N ILE A 7 -4.49 -4.18 -7.48
CA ILE A 7 -4.94 -3.47 -6.27
C ILE A 7 -4.44 -4.18 -5.01
N GLU A 8 -4.57 -5.51 -4.94
CA GLU A 8 -4.05 -6.29 -3.80
C GLU A 8 -2.53 -6.22 -3.70
N SER A 9 -1.80 -6.21 -4.82
CA SER A 9 -0.35 -6.07 -4.79
C SER A 9 0.09 -4.68 -4.35
N PHE A 10 -0.60 -3.64 -4.83
CA PHE A 10 -0.40 -2.26 -4.38
C PHE A 10 -0.58 -2.15 -2.87
N LEU A 11 -1.66 -2.75 -2.37
CA LEU A 11 -1.97 -2.77 -0.95
C LEU A 11 -0.91 -3.52 -0.12
N ARG A 12 -0.48 -4.70 -0.56
CA ARG A 12 0.59 -5.46 0.11
C ARG A 12 1.90 -4.66 0.21
N VAL A 13 2.26 -3.91 -0.83
CA VAL A 13 3.45 -3.05 -0.79
C VAL A 13 3.28 -1.96 0.26
N LEU A 14 2.10 -1.35 0.37
CA LEU A 14 1.82 -0.34 1.39
C LEU A 14 1.84 -0.94 2.81
N GLU A 15 1.21 -2.08 3.03
CA GLU A 15 1.18 -2.75 4.34
C GLU A 15 2.56 -3.26 4.79
N ASN A 16 3.44 -3.59 3.85
CA ASN A 16 4.72 -4.20 4.15
C ASN A 16 5.87 -3.18 4.25
N ASN A 17 6.18 -2.75 5.48
CA ASN A 17 7.22 -1.77 5.77
C ASN A 17 8.65 -2.18 5.35
N ASP A 18 8.88 -3.43 4.96
CA ASP A 18 10.18 -3.91 4.45
C ASP A 18 10.59 -3.21 3.14
N TYR A 19 9.61 -2.73 2.35
CA TYR A 19 9.90 -1.92 1.16
C TYR A 19 10.35 -0.52 1.55
N SER A 20 11.63 -0.24 1.30
CA SER A 20 12.25 1.09 1.41
C SER A 20 11.76 1.99 0.27
N LEU A 21 10.70 2.74 0.53
CA LEU A 21 10.16 3.74 -0.39
C LEU A 21 10.87 5.07 -0.23
N LYS A 22 11.03 5.82 -1.33
CA LYS A 22 11.58 7.17 -1.28
C LYS A 22 10.58 8.14 -0.64
N ALA A 23 11.08 9.19 0.00
CA ALA A 23 10.25 10.23 0.60
C ALA A 23 9.31 10.90 -0.42
N GLU A 24 9.78 11.11 -1.66
CA GLU A 24 8.95 11.64 -2.76
C GLU A 24 7.77 10.71 -3.06
N THR A 25 8.03 9.41 -3.21
CA THR A 25 7.01 8.38 -3.41
C THR A 25 6.00 8.34 -2.26
N ILE A 26 6.45 8.52 -1.01
CA ILE A 26 5.55 8.59 0.16
C ILE A 26 4.69 9.86 0.13
N ALA A 27 5.23 11.00 -0.30
CA ALA A 27 4.46 12.24 -0.43
C ALA A 27 3.40 12.13 -1.53
N ASP A 28 3.75 11.53 -2.67
CA ASP A 28 2.83 11.29 -3.79
C ASP A 28 1.74 10.25 -3.49
N LEU A 29 1.82 9.51 -2.37
CA LEU A 29 0.74 8.62 -1.95
C LEU A 29 -0.57 9.37 -1.66
N SER A 30 -0.51 10.64 -1.27
CA SER A 30 -1.73 11.44 -1.07
C SER A 30 -2.47 11.71 -2.38
N ASP A 31 -1.74 11.86 -3.50
CA ASP A 31 -2.32 12.12 -4.81
C ASP A 31 -3.09 10.89 -5.33
N ILE A 32 -2.48 9.70 -5.18
CA ILE A 32 -3.14 8.45 -5.54
C ILE A 32 -4.28 8.11 -4.57
N ASP A 33 -4.18 8.40 -3.26
CA ASP A 33 -5.31 8.22 -2.33
C ASP A 33 -6.53 9.06 -2.74
N GLN A 34 -6.32 10.34 -3.05
CA GLN A 34 -7.39 11.22 -3.50
C GLN A 34 -8.03 10.72 -4.79
N THR A 35 -7.21 10.26 -5.74
CA THR A 35 -7.67 9.67 -7.01
C THR A 35 -8.49 8.41 -6.77
N LEU A 36 -8.03 7.52 -5.91
CA LEU A 36 -8.75 6.29 -5.54
C LEU A 36 -10.05 6.58 -4.79
N SER A 37 -10.08 7.61 -3.94
CA SER A 37 -11.29 8.09 -3.25
C SER A 37 -12.40 8.46 -4.22
N ASN A 38 -12.05 9.22 -5.27
CA ASN A 38 -12.97 9.62 -6.33
C ASN A 38 -13.48 8.43 -7.16
N LEU A 39 -12.71 7.33 -7.19
CA LEU A 39 -13.02 6.10 -7.90
C LEU A 39 -13.69 5.02 -7.04
N GLN A 40 -14.01 5.29 -5.76
CA GLN A 40 -14.55 4.25 -4.85
C GLN A 40 -15.82 3.57 -5.40
N ASN A 41 -16.67 4.33 -6.08
CA ASN A 41 -17.93 3.87 -6.66
C ASN A 41 -17.81 3.49 -8.15
N GLN A 42 -16.59 3.53 -8.69
CA GLN A 42 -16.29 3.24 -10.09
C GLN A 42 -15.81 1.78 -10.24
N PRO A 43 -15.82 1.24 -11.48
CA PRO A 43 -15.26 -0.08 -11.74
C PRO A 43 -13.79 -0.15 -11.31
N MET A 44 -13.39 -1.26 -10.66
CA MET A 44 -12.00 -1.45 -10.19
C MET A 44 -10.96 -1.35 -11.31
N GLN A 45 -11.38 -1.56 -12.56
CA GLN A 45 -10.53 -1.42 -13.74
C GLN A 45 -9.95 0.00 -13.87
N LEU A 46 -10.73 1.02 -13.52
CA LEU A 46 -10.27 2.41 -13.53
C LEU A 46 -9.26 2.64 -12.41
N ALA A 47 -9.55 2.19 -11.19
CA ALA A 47 -8.61 2.26 -10.08
C ALA A 47 -7.27 1.57 -10.38
N ALA A 48 -7.32 0.37 -10.98
CA ALA A 48 -6.12 -0.35 -11.37
C ALA A 48 -5.35 0.30 -12.54
N ALA A 49 -6.01 1.10 -13.37
CA ALA A 49 -5.35 1.90 -14.41
C ALA A 49 -4.59 3.07 -13.77
N GLU A 50 -5.23 3.82 -12.88
CA GLU A 50 -4.59 4.91 -12.14
C GLU A 50 -3.39 4.43 -11.32
N ILE A 51 -3.51 3.30 -10.62
CA ILE A 51 -2.40 2.68 -9.88
C ILE A 51 -1.23 2.35 -10.81
N LYS A 52 -1.50 1.85 -12.02
CA LYS A 52 -0.43 1.56 -13.00
C LYS A 52 0.25 2.83 -13.47
N GLU A 53 -0.51 3.87 -13.81
CA GLU A 53 0.06 5.15 -14.24
C GLU A 53 0.90 5.80 -13.15
N TRP A 54 0.43 5.73 -11.90
CA TRP A 54 1.19 6.16 -10.74
C TRP A 54 2.47 5.34 -10.56
N CYS A 55 2.40 4.01 -10.64
CA CYS A 55 3.58 3.14 -10.56
C CYS A 55 4.62 3.42 -11.66
N ILE A 56 4.23 3.92 -12.83
CA ILE A 56 5.20 4.31 -13.88
C ILE A 56 6.09 5.47 -13.41
N LYS A 57 5.54 6.40 -12.62
CA LYS A 57 6.27 7.53 -12.04
C LYS A 57 7.20 7.11 -10.89
N HIS A 58 6.84 6.04 -10.17
CA HIS A 58 7.59 5.53 -9.01
C HIS A 58 8.16 4.12 -9.24
N PRO A 59 9.31 3.98 -9.95
CA PRO A 59 9.83 2.69 -10.37
C PRO A 59 10.18 1.75 -9.20
N GLU A 60 10.65 2.27 -8.06
CA GLU A 60 10.92 1.40 -6.89
C GLU A 60 9.64 0.77 -6.32
N PHE A 61 8.51 1.49 -6.38
CA PHE A 61 7.22 0.98 -5.94
C PHE A 61 6.68 -0.03 -6.95
N ARG A 62 6.82 0.28 -8.24
CA ARG A 62 6.44 -0.63 -9.34
C ARG A 62 7.12 -1.99 -9.22
N ASP A 63 8.42 -2.02 -8.97
CA ASP A 63 9.17 -3.28 -8.83
C ASP A 63 8.69 -4.11 -7.63
N ALA A 64 8.36 -3.46 -6.51
CA ALA A 64 7.73 -4.10 -5.36
C ALA A 64 6.34 -4.68 -5.69
N VAL A 65 5.51 -3.92 -6.43
CA VAL A 65 4.19 -4.37 -6.89
C VAL A 65 4.32 -5.56 -7.83
N LEU A 66 5.23 -5.51 -8.80
CA LEU A 66 5.47 -6.61 -9.74
C LEU A 66 5.95 -7.88 -9.03
N SER A 67 6.79 -7.73 -8.01
CA SER A 67 7.25 -8.84 -7.17
C SER A 67 6.08 -9.50 -6.44
N ASN A 68 5.18 -8.71 -5.84
CA ASN A 68 3.95 -9.21 -5.21
C ASN A 68 3.00 -9.87 -6.22
N ILE A 69 2.81 -9.28 -7.41
CA ILE A 69 1.99 -9.88 -8.47
C ILE A 69 2.53 -11.27 -8.84
N ARG A 70 3.86 -11.41 -8.95
CA ARG A 70 4.48 -12.70 -9.24
C ARG A 70 4.23 -13.68 -8.10
N GLU A 71 4.43 -13.25 -6.85
CA GLU A 71 4.21 -14.08 -5.66
C GLU A 71 2.76 -14.58 -5.58
N ILE A 72 1.77 -13.69 -5.71
CA ILE A 72 0.35 -14.01 -5.70
C ILE A 72 0.01 -15.02 -6.81
N LYS A 73 0.58 -14.85 -8.00
CA LYS A 73 0.38 -15.79 -9.11
C LYS A 73 1.02 -17.15 -8.87
N THR A 74 2.19 -17.19 -8.23
CA THR A 74 2.90 -18.45 -7.92
C THR A 74 2.35 -19.18 -6.70
N ALA A 75 1.72 -18.47 -5.76
CA ALA A 75 1.09 -19.05 -4.57
C ALA A 75 -0.15 -19.92 -4.88
N GLY A 76 -0.60 -19.95 -6.13
CA GLY A 76 -1.72 -20.76 -6.58
C GLY A 76 -3.06 -20.03 -6.43
N SER A 77 -3.94 -20.19 -7.41
CA SER A 77 -5.29 -19.61 -7.50
C SER A 77 -6.30 -20.06 -6.42
N GLY A 78 -5.85 -20.36 -5.19
CA GLY A 78 -6.73 -20.67 -4.07
C GLY A 78 -6.97 -19.41 -3.25
N GLU A 79 -8.15 -18.80 -3.38
CA GLU A 79 -8.63 -17.65 -2.58
C GLU A 79 -7.78 -16.38 -2.75
N SER A 80 -8.13 -15.36 -3.52
CA SER A 80 -9.41 -14.67 -3.51
C SER A 80 -9.40 -13.71 -4.70
N ALA A 81 -9.95 -14.13 -5.84
CA ALA A 81 -10.47 -13.12 -6.75
C ALA A 81 -11.77 -12.64 -6.09
N SER A 82 -11.69 -11.63 -5.23
CA SER A 82 -12.88 -10.94 -4.73
C SER A 82 -13.76 -10.67 -5.95
N THR A 83 -15.00 -11.19 -5.94
CA THR A 83 -15.99 -10.99 -7.03
C THR A 83 -16.46 -9.53 -7.12
N GLU A 84 -15.84 -8.67 -6.32
CA GLU A 84 -16.09 -7.26 -6.25
C GLU A 84 -15.73 -6.59 -7.56
N THR A 85 -16.68 -5.83 -8.08
CA THR A 85 -16.56 -5.10 -9.34
C THR A 85 -16.16 -3.64 -9.13
N THR A 86 -16.22 -3.15 -7.89
CA THR A 86 -16.01 -1.75 -7.49
C THR A 86 -14.95 -1.64 -6.40
N LEU A 87 -14.26 -0.50 -6.31
CA LEU A 87 -13.20 -0.29 -5.32
C LEU A 87 -13.73 -0.14 -3.87
N PHE A 88 -15.04 -0.02 -3.70
CA PHE A 88 -15.70 0.37 -2.44
C PHE A 88 -15.26 -0.42 -1.19
N ASN A 89 -15.13 -1.76 -1.20
CA ASN A 89 -14.72 -2.48 0.01
C ASN A 89 -13.19 -2.54 0.17
N SER A 90 -12.42 -2.43 -0.92
CA SER A 90 -10.95 -2.39 -0.87
C SER A 90 -10.40 -1.00 -0.51
N TYR A 91 -11.14 0.08 -0.76
CA TYR A 91 -10.69 1.45 -0.53
C TYR A 91 -10.39 1.75 0.95
N PRO A 92 -11.22 1.40 1.95
CA PRO A 92 -10.93 1.65 3.36
C PRO A 92 -9.60 1.02 3.82
N ARG A 93 -9.31 -0.20 3.35
CA ARG A 93 -8.05 -0.89 3.62
C ARG A 93 -6.87 -0.17 2.96
N THR A 94 -7.06 0.26 1.71
CA THR A 94 -6.04 1.00 0.95
C THR A 94 -5.70 2.33 1.60
N LYS A 95 -6.73 3.11 1.97
CA LYS A 95 -6.57 4.37 2.68
C LYS A 95 -5.79 4.20 3.98
N SER A 96 -6.17 3.20 4.79
CA SER A 96 -5.50 2.92 6.06
C SER A 96 -4.01 2.56 5.87
N ALA A 97 -3.70 1.80 4.81
CA ALA A 97 -2.32 1.44 4.48
C ALA A 97 -1.49 2.66 4.00
N ILE A 98 -2.10 3.57 3.24
CA ILE A 98 -1.48 4.83 2.84
C ILE A 98 -1.22 5.71 4.06
N GLU A 99 -2.21 5.90 4.93
CA GLU A 99 -2.07 6.69 6.16
C GLU A 99 -0.93 6.16 7.05
N ASN A 100 -0.84 4.83 7.21
CA ASN A 100 0.25 4.19 7.95
C ASN A 100 1.62 4.34 7.27
N ARG A 101 1.69 4.51 5.95
CA ARG A 101 2.96 4.75 5.25
C ARG A 101 3.42 6.20 5.34
N GLN A 102 2.48 7.14 5.33
CA GLN A 102 2.78 8.58 5.42
C GLN A 102 3.04 9.00 6.87
N ASN A 103 2.29 8.43 7.80
CA ASN A 103 2.41 8.63 9.23
C ASN A 103 2.54 7.26 9.88
N PRO A 104 3.71 6.60 9.82
CA PRO A 104 3.91 5.35 10.53
C PRO A 104 3.48 5.57 11.98
N PRO A 105 2.59 4.72 12.54
CA PRO A 105 2.27 4.82 13.94
C PRO A 105 3.60 4.81 14.68
N ASN A 106 3.86 5.84 15.50
CA ASN A 106 5.07 5.88 16.32
C ASN A 106 5.22 4.48 16.92
N PRO A 107 6.39 3.82 16.80
CA PRO A 107 6.61 2.61 17.58
C PRO A 107 6.26 2.99 19.03
N PRO A 108 5.51 2.16 19.77
CA PRO A 108 5.14 2.48 21.13
C PRO A 108 6.41 2.97 21.85
N ALA A 109 6.39 4.23 22.26
CA ALA A 109 7.46 4.83 23.03
C ALA A 109 7.37 4.27 24.45
N ASP A 110 7.88 3.06 24.64
CA ASP A 110 8.05 2.41 25.94
C ASP A 110 9.05 1.25 25.79
N SER A 111 10.20 1.12 26.45
CA SER A 111 10.93 1.97 27.39
C SER A 111 12.31 1.32 27.57
N THR A 112 13.37 1.85 26.94
CA THR A 112 14.75 1.62 27.43
C THR A 112 15.40 2.99 27.56
N THR A 113 15.27 3.59 28.74
CA THR A 113 16.32 4.33 29.44
C THR A 113 15.74 4.84 30.75
N ASN A 114 15.88 4.07 31.81
CA ASN A 114 16.13 4.68 33.11
C ASN A 114 16.96 3.71 33.95
N ASN A 115 18.28 3.86 33.88
CA ASN A 115 19.07 3.71 35.08
C ASN A 115 20.08 4.85 35.13
N SER A 116 19.64 5.88 35.86
CA SER A 116 20.37 7.04 36.33
C SER A 116 21.85 6.77 36.56
N SER A 117 22.68 7.43 35.76
CA SER A 117 23.87 8.04 36.33
C SER A 117 23.43 9.31 37.02
N ASN A 118 23.46 9.34 38.36
CA ASN A 118 23.91 10.52 39.10
C ASN A 118 24.20 10.21 40.57
N ASN A 119 25.42 10.59 40.95
CA ASN A 119 26.07 10.58 42.26
C ASN A 119 25.25 11.21 43.40
N SER A 120 25.44 10.68 44.60
CA SER A 120 25.87 11.44 45.80
C SER A 120 26.53 10.50 46.79
#